data_AF-A0A7C3J456-F1
#
_entry.id   AF-A0A7C3J456-F1
#
_cell.length_a   1.000
_cell.length_b   1.000
_cell.length_c   1.000
_cell.angle_alpha   90.00
_cell.angle_beta   90.00
_cell.angle_gamma   90.00
#
_symmetry.space_group_name_H-M   'P 1'
#
loop_
_entity.id
_entity.type
_entity.pdbx_description
1 polymer ?
#
loop_
_entity_poly.entity_id
_entity_poly.type
_entity_poly.pdbx_seq_one_letter_code
_entity_poly.pdbx_strand_id
1 'polypeptide(L)'
;MIEWTFEHGDFSRAEYHAFGNKDLNYLVRLMMKMNEAGDAALTQASAPQLIKNMAHEQFPWRDPQPAPKAMARNMVLFLELNTGPRIAERFQCLAGIPLEVFLDLSWLLWCHFFPPNQRSPDYVGAWSFGHPVDQVRGSVKGFLDLLSLPEQQAGPFLHALPKEPDTWYYRLHKEPRLKRKPLLRRGSRYYQYSRTLLARALEHFAYDILREDDPCELMAPFRTAFEQYVGIGVDGIGDPHICEPDLRAHLPTGSKVVDYLVVSGDVNVLIDAKCVEMHRLGRISTLADKIEGKLKSSVISGIEQGNAVAGGLSGRPQVGDLQLAKGPWHLIVVTYKNLYIGQGPYLRHIIGSDGVANLARKLGDPPPIPYENVHFLSVDEFDSLVCTAQQGVSLAAILKAAAQAYQQSDVWVFEQVLNRYKVDRPLARHVEKALLRHGRRIGQLLAR
;
A
#
# COMPACT_ATOMS: atom_id res chain seq x y z
N MET A 1 22.89 -16.70 7.49
CA MET A 1 21.52 -17.10 7.10
C MET A 1 20.92 -15.89 6.42
N ILE A 2 20.89 -15.88 5.09
CA ILE A 2 20.40 -14.73 4.30
C ILE A 2 18.87 -14.84 4.31
N GLU A 3 18.20 -13.92 5.00
CA GLU A 3 16.75 -13.76 4.92
C GLU A 3 16.43 -13.31 3.48
N TRP A 4 15.83 -14.20 2.70
CA TRP A 4 15.78 -14.11 1.24
C TRP A 4 14.92 -12.94 0.76
N THR A 5 15.46 -12.20 -0.20
CA THR A 5 14.70 -11.50 -1.23
C THR A 5 15.28 -11.98 -2.56
N PHE A 6 14.45 -12.59 -3.40
CA PHE A 6 14.84 -12.85 -4.80
C PHE A 6 14.75 -11.52 -5.55
N GLU A 7 15.75 -10.66 -5.33
CA GLU A 7 16.00 -9.63 -6.32
C GLU A 7 16.53 -10.30 -7.58
N HIS A 8 15.87 -9.99 -8.69
CA HIS A 8 16.37 -10.31 -10.01
C HIS A 8 17.70 -9.58 -10.16
N GLY A 9 18.80 -10.30 -9.90
CA GLY A 9 20.14 -9.76 -10.09
C GLY A 9 20.35 -9.49 -11.57
N ASP A 10 20.74 -8.27 -11.90
CA ASP A 10 21.35 -7.98 -13.19
C ASP A 10 22.68 -8.77 -13.25
N PHE A 11 22.65 -9.94 -13.90
CA PHE A 11 23.75 -10.90 -13.98
C PHE A 11 24.93 -10.41 -14.85
N SER A 12 24.97 -9.13 -15.21
CA SER A 12 26.03 -8.51 -16.01
C SER A 12 27.27 -8.11 -15.18
N ARG A 13 27.26 -8.24 -13.85
CA ARG A 13 28.39 -7.88 -12.97
C ARG A 13 29.34 -9.06 -12.73
N ALA A 14 30.63 -8.85 -12.98
CA ALA A 14 31.71 -9.84 -12.89
C ALA A 14 32.05 -10.35 -11.47
N GLU A 15 31.43 -9.81 -10.41
CA GLU A 15 31.77 -10.12 -9.01
C GLU A 15 30.78 -11.08 -8.32
N TYR A 16 29.81 -11.64 -9.04
CA TYR A 16 28.88 -12.63 -8.47
C TYR A 16 29.27 -14.05 -8.86
N HIS A 17 29.30 -14.96 -7.88
CA HIS A 17 29.44 -16.39 -8.12
C HIS A 17 28.26 -16.85 -9.00
N ALA A 18 28.55 -17.38 -10.18
CA ALA A 18 27.51 -17.91 -11.08
C ALA A 18 26.70 -18.97 -10.33
N PHE A 19 25.38 -18.85 -10.38
CA PHE A 19 24.45 -19.80 -9.76
C PHE A 19 24.74 -21.20 -10.32
N GLY A 20 25.28 -22.07 -9.48
CA GLY A 20 25.82 -23.36 -9.92
C GLY A 20 24.99 -24.54 -9.43
N ASN A 21 25.37 -25.74 -9.88
CA ASN A 21 24.72 -26.98 -9.43
C ASN A 21 24.74 -27.16 -7.91
N LYS A 22 25.69 -26.56 -7.18
CA LYS A 22 25.72 -26.59 -5.72
C LYS A 22 24.60 -25.76 -5.08
N ASP A 23 24.32 -24.58 -5.63
CA ASP A 23 23.25 -23.70 -5.16
C ASP A 23 21.87 -24.28 -5.50
N LEU A 24 21.74 -24.85 -6.71
CA LEU A 24 20.55 -25.58 -7.11
C LEU A 24 20.31 -26.79 -6.21
N ASN A 25 21.35 -27.59 -5.94
CA ASN A 25 21.24 -28.73 -5.03
C ASN A 25 20.94 -28.30 -3.58
N TYR A 26 21.42 -27.15 -3.14
CA TYR A 26 21.08 -26.60 -1.83
C TYR A 26 19.61 -26.18 -1.77
N LEU A 27 19.10 -25.48 -2.79
CA LEU A 27 17.69 -25.10 -2.90
C LEU A 27 16.77 -26.30 -3.02
N VAL A 28 17.12 -27.31 -3.83
CA VAL A 28 16.37 -28.57 -3.93
C VAL A 28 16.35 -29.29 -2.59
N ARG A 29 17.48 -29.36 -1.86
CA ARG A 29 17.51 -29.92 -0.50
C ARG A 29 16.69 -29.09 0.49
N LEU A 30 16.65 -27.77 0.34
CA LEU A 30 15.82 -26.89 1.15
C LEU A 30 14.33 -27.16 0.88
N MET A 31 13.93 -27.27 -0.39
CA MET A 31 12.58 -27.63 -0.81
C MET A 31 12.19 -29.05 -0.37
N MET A 32 13.09 -30.01 -0.46
CA MET A 32 12.87 -31.37 0.06
C MET A 32 12.73 -31.36 1.58
N LYS A 33 13.56 -30.59 2.30
CA LYS A 33 13.39 -30.37 3.74
C LYS A 33 12.08 -29.66 4.08
N MET A 34 11.59 -28.75 3.23
CA MET A 34 10.26 -28.13 3.41
C MET A 34 9.13 -29.16 3.24
N ASN A 35 9.32 -30.13 2.35
CA ASN A 35 8.37 -31.22 2.12
C ASN A 35 8.41 -32.28 3.24
N GLU A 36 9.61 -32.63 3.71
CA GLU A 36 9.85 -33.59 4.81
C GLU A 36 9.51 -33.01 6.19
N ALA A 37 9.70 -31.70 6.40
CA ALA A 37 9.34 -31.02 7.65
C ALA A 37 7.83 -30.95 7.88
N GLY A 38 7.01 -31.38 6.90
CA GLY A 38 5.58 -31.63 7.08
C GLY A 38 4.89 -30.51 7.85
N ASP A 39 5.10 -29.25 7.47
CA ASP A 39 4.43 -28.18 8.19
C ASP A 39 2.94 -28.26 7.88
N ALA A 40 2.15 -28.43 8.94
CA ALA A 40 0.71 -28.36 8.88
C ALA A 40 0.25 -27.07 8.19
N ALA A 41 1.03 -25.99 8.27
CA ALA A 41 0.74 -24.73 7.59
C ALA A 41 0.69 -24.86 6.05
N LEU A 42 1.66 -25.51 5.40
CA LEU A 42 1.66 -25.69 3.94
C LEU A 42 0.57 -26.64 3.47
N THR A 43 0.31 -27.68 4.25
CA THR A 43 -0.68 -28.72 3.92
C THR A 43 -2.12 -28.29 4.19
N GLN A 44 -2.33 -27.28 5.04
CA GLN A 44 -3.65 -26.69 5.34
C GLN A 44 -3.95 -25.41 4.53
N ALA A 45 -2.95 -24.77 3.90
CA ALA A 45 -3.16 -23.57 3.11
C ALA A 45 -3.80 -23.89 1.75
N SER A 46 -4.86 -23.16 1.38
CA SER A 46 -5.42 -23.24 0.04
C SER A 46 -4.46 -22.63 -0.99
N ALA A 47 -4.46 -23.12 -2.24
CA ALA A 47 -3.63 -22.56 -3.31
C ALA A 47 -3.80 -21.02 -3.48
N PRO A 48 -5.02 -20.46 -3.39
CA PRO A 48 -5.21 -19.01 -3.43
C PRO A 48 -4.60 -18.26 -2.22
N GLN A 49 -4.51 -18.88 -1.05
CA GLN A 49 -3.83 -18.30 0.12
C GLN A 49 -2.30 -18.34 -0.05
N LEU A 50 -1.75 -19.41 -0.61
CA LEU A 50 -0.32 -19.51 -0.92
C LEU A 50 0.12 -18.45 -1.94
N ILE A 51 -0.65 -18.26 -3.01
CA ILE A 51 -0.37 -17.23 -4.03
C ILE A 51 -0.41 -15.82 -3.42
N LYS A 52 -1.35 -15.54 -2.53
CA LYS A 52 -1.39 -14.26 -1.81
C LYS A 52 -0.17 -14.04 -0.92
N ASN A 53 0.24 -15.06 -0.16
CA ASN A 53 1.41 -14.95 0.70
C ASN A 53 2.67 -14.68 -0.14
N MET A 54 2.82 -15.39 -1.28
CA MET A 54 3.86 -15.10 -2.26
C MET A 54 3.73 -13.71 -2.89
N ALA A 55 2.51 -13.20 -3.13
CA ALA A 55 2.31 -11.86 -3.68
C ALA A 55 2.82 -10.78 -2.72
N HIS A 56 2.49 -10.87 -1.42
CA HIS A 56 3.02 -10.00 -0.37
C HIS A 56 4.55 -10.04 -0.29
N GLU A 57 5.14 -11.20 -0.55
CA GLU A 57 6.59 -11.39 -0.52
C GLU A 57 7.31 -10.94 -1.78
N GLN A 58 6.76 -11.15 -2.98
CA GLN A 58 7.52 -11.09 -4.22
C GLN A 58 7.16 -9.87 -5.05
N PHE A 59 5.88 -9.46 -5.04
CA PHE A 59 5.41 -8.42 -5.96
C PHE A 59 6.01 -7.05 -5.64
N PRO A 60 6.17 -6.64 -4.36
CA PRO A 60 6.84 -5.37 -4.05
C PRO A 60 8.24 -5.27 -4.64
N TRP A 61 9.00 -6.37 -4.76
CA TRP A 61 10.39 -6.34 -5.23
C TRP A 61 10.54 -6.40 -6.75
N ARG A 62 9.44 -6.62 -7.48
CA ARG A 62 9.46 -6.69 -8.97
C ARG A 62 9.27 -5.34 -9.64
N ASP A 63 8.82 -4.33 -8.90
CA ASP A 63 8.67 -2.97 -9.41
C ASP A 63 10.02 -2.24 -9.36
N PRO A 64 10.58 -1.83 -10.51
CA PRO A 64 11.91 -1.24 -10.54
C PRO A 64 11.98 0.17 -9.97
N GLN A 65 10.87 0.94 -9.87
CA GLN A 65 10.91 2.37 -9.49
C GLN A 65 9.65 2.89 -8.74
N PRO A 66 9.26 2.29 -7.61
CA PRO A 66 7.94 2.54 -7.03
C PRO A 66 7.80 3.83 -6.20
N ALA A 67 8.91 4.42 -5.73
CA ALA A 67 8.86 5.44 -4.68
C ALA A 67 8.28 6.82 -5.07
N PRO A 68 8.48 7.38 -6.28
CA PRO A 68 8.09 8.78 -6.54
C PRO A 68 6.61 9.07 -6.30
N LYS A 69 5.74 8.14 -6.72
CA LYS A 69 4.29 8.22 -6.54
C LYS A 69 3.92 8.19 -5.06
N ALA A 70 4.43 7.20 -4.33
CA ALA A 70 4.16 7.02 -2.91
C ALA A 70 4.71 8.19 -2.06
N MET A 71 5.89 8.71 -2.40
CA MET A 71 6.49 9.86 -1.74
C MET A 71 5.65 11.11 -1.96
N ALA A 72 5.26 11.41 -3.20
CA ALA A 72 4.37 12.52 -3.51
C ALA A 72 3.02 12.39 -2.78
N ARG A 73 2.45 11.19 -2.70
CA ARG A 73 1.25 10.93 -1.89
C ARG A 73 1.47 11.21 -0.41
N ASN A 74 2.57 10.74 0.19
CA ASN A 74 2.87 11.00 1.59
C ASN A 74 2.96 12.50 1.88
N MET A 75 3.44 13.28 0.94
CA MET A 75 3.44 14.73 1.09
C MET A 75 2.04 15.32 1.15
N VAL A 76 1.15 14.89 0.25
CA VAL A 76 -0.24 15.33 0.29
C VAL A 76 -0.86 14.91 1.62
N LEU A 77 -0.70 13.64 2.01
CA LEU A 77 -1.28 13.10 3.24
C LEU A 77 -0.75 13.77 4.50
N PHE A 78 0.56 13.98 4.63
CA PHE A 78 1.17 14.44 5.88
C PHE A 78 1.38 15.95 5.95
N LEU A 79 1.54 16.65 4.81
CA LEU A 79 1.87 18.08 4.79
C LEU A 79 0.72 18.96 4.29
N GLU A 80 -0.05 18.51 3.30
CA GLU A 80 -1.10 19.33 2.69
C GLU A 80 -2.46 19.09 3.34
N LEU A 81 -2.83 17.83 3.53
CA LEU A 81 -4.04 17.40 4.22
C LEU A 81 -3.72 17.40 5.71
N ASN A 82 -4.37 18.30 6.43
CA ASN A 82 -4.10 18.62 7.83
C ASN A 82 -4.21 17.39 8.76
N THR A 83 -3.14 16.59 8.82
CA THR A 83 -2.95 15.52 9.81
C THR A 83 -2.79 16.04 11.24
N GLY A 84 -2.77 17.37 11.39
CA GLY A 84 -2.69 18.07 12.67
C GLY A 84 -1.27 18.13 13.24
N PRO A 85 -0.98 19.12 14.09
CA PRO A 85 0.33 19.28 14.73
C PRO A 85 0.73 18.04 15.55
N ARG A 86 -0.25 17.30 16.09
CA ARG A 86 -0.02 16.08 16.89
C ARG A 86 0.74 14.99 16.13
N ILE A 87 0.44 14.77 14.85
CA ILE A 87 1.15 13.76 14.05
C ILE A 87 2.59 14.19 13.79
N ALA A 88 2.81 15.46 13.44
CA ALA A 88 4.13 16.01 13.20
C ALA A 88 5.01 15.99 14.48
N GLU A 89 4.44 16.40 15.63
CA GLU A 89 5.09 16.37 16.94
C GLU A 89 5.42 14.94 17.36
N ARG A 90 4.49 13.99 17.18
CA ARG A 90 4.77 12.60 17.55
C ARG A 90 5.83 11.99 16.67
N PHE A 91 5.79 12.24 15.37
CA PHE A 91 6.86 11.82 14.46
C PHE A 91 8.20 12.37 14.91
N GLN A 92 8.28 13.67 15.22
CA GLN A 92 9.52 14.29 15.69
C GLN A 92 10.03 13.68 17.00
N CYS A 93 9.15 13.36 17.94
CA CYS A 93 9.52 12.64 19.17
C CYS A 93 10.11 11.25 18.90
N LEU A 94 9.57 10.52 17.91
CA LEU A 94 10.00 9.15 17.59
C LEU A 94 11.26 9.12 16.70
N ALA A 95 11.31 9.98 15.70
CA ALA A 95 12.35 10.02 14.67
C ALA A 95 13.53 10.94 15.04
N GLY A 96 13.33 11.88 15.97
CA GLY A 96 14.32 12.91 16.34
C GLY A 96 14.50 14.01 15.29
N ILE A 97 13.67 14.04 14.25
CA ILE A 97 13.70 15.02 13.16
C ILE A 97 12.26 15.43 12.78
N PRO A 98 12.01 16.69 12.38
CA PRO A 98 10.69 17.12 11.94
C PRO A 98 10.19 16.29 10.73
N LEU A 99 8.90 15.96 10.72
CA LEU A 99 8.28 15.15 9.66
C LEU A 99 8.48 15.74 8.26
N GLU A 100 8.28 17.04 8.14
CA GLU A 100 8.49 17.79 6.91
C GLU A 100 9.94 17.67 6.40
N VAL A 101 10.91 17.84 7.30
CA VAL A 101 12.34 17.69 6.99
C VAL A 101 12.67 16.24 6.60
N PHE A 102 12.07 15.26 7.27
CA PHE A 102 12.21 13.85 6.92
C PHE A 102 11.71 13.56 5.49
N LEU A 103 10.56 14.10 5.09
CA LEU A 103 10.03 13.92 3.74
C LEU A 103 10.91 14.61 2.69
N ASP A 104 11.36 15.85 2.95
CA ASP A 104 12.30 16.56 2.08
C ASP A 104 13.62 15.76 1.89
N LEU A 105 14.21 15.27 2.99
CA LEU A 105 15.45 14.49 2.93
C LEU A 105 15.26 13.10 2.30
N SER A 106 14.08 12.50 2.45
CA SER A 106 13.72 11.24 1.77
C SER A 106 13.72 11.43 0.26
N TRP A 107 13.14 12.53 -0.22
CA TRP A 107 13.15 12.88 -1.66
C TRP A 107 14.56 13.10 -2.19
N LEU A 108 15.39 13.87 -1.47
CA LEU A 108 16.79 14.08 -1.84
C LEU A 108 17.60 12.77 -1.85
N LEU A 109 17.38 11.90 -0.86
CA LEU A 109 18.01 10.59 -0.80
C LEU A 109 17.60 9.71 -2.00
N TRP A 110 16.31 9.73 -2.36
CA TRP A 110 15.82 9.02 -3.54
C TRP A 110 16.45 9.58 -4.82
N CYS A 111 16.44 10.89 -5.03
CA CYS A 111 17.08 11.50 -6.20
C CYS A 111 18.58 11.16 -6.30
N HIS A 112 19.29 11.08 -5.17
CA HIS A 112 20.71 10.70 -5.12
C HIS A 112 20.95 9.27 -5.63
N PHE A 113 20.11 8.32 -5.23
CA PHE A 113 20.27 6.91 -5.60
C PHE A 113 19.56 6.51 -6.89
N PHE A 114 18.69 7.37 -7.43
CA PHE A 114 17.92 7.13 -8.65
C PHE A 114 18.09 8.26 -9.68
N PRO A 115 19.33 8.65 -10.05
CA PRO A 115 19.54 9.69 -11.05
C PRO A 115 19.11 9.21 -12.45
N PRO A 116 18.42 10.05 -13.24
CA PRO A 116 18.10 9.72 -14.62
C PRO A 116 19.39 9.62 -15.45
N ASN A 117 19.52 8.54 -16.23
CA ASN A 117 20.58 8.34 -17.22
C ASN A 117 22.03 8.37 -16.67
N GLN A 118 22.22 8.11 -15.37
CA GLN A 118 23.55 8.04 -14.75
C GLN A 118 23.69 6.78 -13.91
N ARG A 119 24.95 6.36 -13.71
CA ARG A 119 25.26 5.29 -12.77
C ARG A 119 24.98 5.80 -11.36
N SER A 120 24.01 5.19 -10.67
CA SER A 120 23.74 5.58 -9.29
C SER A 120 24.97 5.39 -8.40
N PRO A 121 25.24 6.32 -7.48
CA PRO A 121 26.22 6.14 -6.43
C PRO A 121 25.91 4.91 -5.57
N ASP A 122 26.94 4.23 -5.10
CA ASP A 122 26.79 3.10 -4.16
C ASP A 122 26.60 3.58 -2.71
N TYR A 123 26.95 4.84 -2.43
CA TYR A 123 26.83 5.44 -1.10
C TYR A 123 26.42 6.91 -1.17
N VAL A 124 25.94 7.39 -0.02
CA VAL A 124 25.69 8.80 0.27
C VAL A 124 26.46 9.19 1.53
N GLY A 125 26.90 10.44 1.62
CA GLY A 125 27.42 11.02 2.85
C GLY A 125 26.61 12.24 3.24
N ALA A 126 26.76 12.73 4.47
CA ALA A 126 26.12 13.97 4.88
C ALA A 126 26.50 15.17 3.97
N TRP A 127 27.73 15.15 3.42
CA TRP A 127 28.21 16.12 2.45
C TRP A 127 27.51 16.05 1.08
N SER A 128 26.88 14.92 0.74
CA SER A 128 26.07 14.80 -0.49
C SER A 128 24.81 15.66 -0.44
N PHE A 129 24.40 16.06 0.77
CA PHE A 129 23.34 17.04 1.02
C PHE A 129 23.92 18.46 1.22
N GLY A 130 25.18 18.70 0.84
CA GLY A 130 26.01 19.82 1.26
C GLY A 130 25.84 21.15 0.53
N HIS A 131 24.75 21.34 -0.23
CA HIS A 131 24.38 22.64 -0.78
C HIS A 131 22.91 23.08 -0.57
N PRO A 132 21.89 22.22 -0.36
CA PRO A 132 20.59 22.71 0.08
C PRO A 132 20.54 22.96 1.58
N VAL A 133 20.28 24.22 1.94
CA VAL A 133 19.69 24.73 3.20
C VAL A 133 20.39 24.46 4.54
N ASP A 134 20.82 25.55 5.15
CA ASP A 134 21.10 25.62 6.59
C ASP A 134 19.94 25.09 7.47
N GLN A 135 18.69 25.11 6.98
CA GLN A 135 17.51 24.62 7.69
C GLN A 135 17.50 23.08 7.89
N VAL A 136 18.05 22.31 6.95
CA VAL A 136 18.05 20.83 7.05
C VAL A 136 19.39 20.24 7.44
N ARG A 137 20.48 21.03 7.33
CA ARG A 137 21.87 20.62 7.59
C ARG A 137 22.05 19.96 8.97
N GLY A 138 21.40 20.50 10.00
CA GLY A 138 21.42 19.93 11.36
C GLY A 138 20.75 18.56 11.48
N SER A 139 19.81 18.26 10.58
CA SER A 139 18.97 17.06 10.60
C SER A 139 19.48 15.94 9.69
N VAL A 140 20.36 16.23 8.71
CA VAL A 140 20.88 15.24 7.72
C VAL A 140 21.48 14.02 8.40
N LYS A 141 22.35 14.22 9.41
CA LYS A 141 22.98 13.10 10.11
C LYS A 141 21.94 12.28 10.88
N GLY A 142 21.00 12.95 11.56
CA GLY A 142 19.91 12.28 12.28
C GLY A 142 19.04 11.44 11.33
N PHE A 143 18.71 11.98 10.16
CA PHE A 143 17.98 11.29 9.10
C PHE A 143 18.73 10.06 8.57
N LEU A 144 20.00 10.20 8.21
CA LEU A 144 20.80 9.07 7.70
C LEU A 144 21.03 8.00 8.78
N ASP A 145 21.23 8.41 10.04
CA ASP A 145 21.36 7.49 11.18
C ASP A 145 20.03 6.78 11.49
N LEU A 146 18.89 7.47 11.33
CA LEU A 146 17.55 6.89 11.47
C LEU A 146 17.32 5.77 10.44
N LEU A 147 17.79 5.93 9.21
CA LEU A 147 17.65 4.95 8.13
C LEU A 147 18.79 3.93 8.04
N SER A 148 19.81 4.01 8.89
CA SER A 148 20.99 3.17 8.76
C SER A 148 21.31 2.28 9.95
N LEU A 149 22.00 1.19 9.64
CA LEU A 149 22.53 0.24 10.57
C LEU A 149 24.06 0.34 10.59
N PRO A 150 24.69 0.60 11.74
CA PRO A 150 26.14 0.56 11.85
C PRO A 150 26.67 -0.83 11.48
N GLU A 151 27.78 -0.90 10.75
CA GLU A 151 28.37 -2.18 10.33
C GLU A 151 28.59 -3.18 11.48
N GLN A 152 29.02 -2.69 12.66
CA GLN A 152 29.22 -3.55 13.82
C GLN A 152 27.91 -4.13 14.39
N GLN A 153 26.78 -3.47 14.11
CA GLN A 153 25.45 -3.89 14.56
C GLN A 153 24.70 -4.70 13.50
N ALA A 154 25.22 -4.78 12.27
CA ALA A 154 24.57 -5.46 11.16
C ALA A 154 24.33 -6.95 11.46
N GLY A 155 25.37 -7.65 11.91
CA GLY A 155 25.28 -9.06 12.31
C GLY A 155 24.25 -9.27 13.42
N PRO A 156 24.42 -8.66 14.61
CA PRO A 156 23.47 -8.80 15.71
C PRO A 156 22.02 -8.48 15.34
N PHE A 157 21.78 -7.45 14.53
CA PHE A 157 20.44 -7.06 14.09
C PHE A 157 19.77 -8.12 13.20
N LEU A 158 20.52 -8.70 12.26
CA LEU A 158 20.04 -9.78 11.38
C LEU A 158 19.85 -11.10 12.15
N HIS A 159 20.68 -11.35 13.17
CA HIS A 159 20.63 -12.57 13.98
C HIS A 159 19.69 -12.49 15.20
N ALA A 160 19.17 -11.30 15.53
CA ALA A 160 18.27 -11.14 16.67
C ALA A 160 17.02 -12.00 16.50
N LEU A 161 16.78 -12.96 17.39
CA LEU A 161 15.63 -13.85 17.32
C LEU A 161 14.31 -13.06 17.42
N PRO A 162 13.29 -13.39 16.62
CA PRO A 162 11.99 -12.73 16.74
C PRO A 162 11.34 -13.04 18.10
N LYS A 163 10.49 -12.12 18.58
CA LYS A 163 9.60 -12.36 19.73
C LYS A 163 8.39 -13.24 19.38
N GLU A 164 8.16 -13.49 18.10
CA GLU A 164 7.04 -14.24 17.52
C GLU A 164 7.40 -15.72 17.33
N PRO A 165 6.40 -16.64 17.20
CA PRO A 165 6.65 -18.06 17.05
C PRO A 165 7.59 -18.35 15.87
N ASP A 166 8.66 -19.08 16.17
CA ASP A 166 9.81 -19.25 15.29
C ASP A 166 9.62 -20.44 14.32
N THR A 167 8.50 -20.47 13.58
CA THR A 167 8.28 -21.49 12.54
C THR A 167 9.00 -21.09 11.25
N TRP A 168 9.44 -22.09 10.47
CA TRP A 168 10.11 -21.81 9.20
C TRP A 168 9.16 -21.10 8.21
N TYR A 169 7.86 -21.42 8.26
CA TYR A 169 6.83 -20.75 7.46
C TYR A 169 6.74 -19.25 7.80
N TYR A 170 6.80 -18.94 9.10
CA TYR A 170 6.85 -17.55 9.57
C TYR A 170 8.10 -16.81 9.08
N ARG A 171 9.26 -17.46 9.08
CA ARG A 171 10.52 -16.85 8.60
C ARG A 171 10.50 -16.54 7.11
N LEU A 172 9.84 -17.37 6.29
CA LEU A 172 9.75 -17.18 4.84
C LEU A 172 8.94 -15.93 4.49
N HIS A 173 7.74 -15.80 5.07
CA HIS A 173 6.76 -14.76 4.73
C HIS A 173 6.91 -13.45 5.51
N LYS A 174 8.01 -13.27 6.24
CA LYS A 174 8.25 -12.08 7.05
C LYS A 174 8.80 -10.92 6.20
N GLU A 175 8.26 -9.73 6.44
CA GLU A 175 8.82 -8.50 5.85
C GLU A 175 10.30 -8.30 6.26
N PRO A 176 11.21 -7.99 5.31
CA PRO A 176 12.64 -7.87 5.61
C PRO A 176 12.92 -6.83 6.70
N ARG A 177 13.70 -7.20 7.72
CA ARG A 177 14.08 -6.30 8.82
C ARG A 177 14.82 -5.06 8.33
N LEU A 178 15.61 -5.24 7.26
CA LEU A 178 16.36 -4.17 6.63
C LEU A 178 15.45 -3.10 5.98
N LYS A 179 14.14 -3.34 5.82
CA LYS A 179 13.21 -2.28 5.39
C LYS A 179 13.17 -1.10 6.37
N ARG A 180 13.40 -1.35 7.68
CA ARG A 180 13.52 -0.27 8.68
C ARG A 180 14.88 0.42 8.67
N LYS A 181 15.89 -0.26 8.12
CA LYS A 181 17.28 0.19 8.09
C LYS A 181 17.84 -0.09 6.69
N PRO A 182 17.35 0.62 5.65
CA PRO A 182 17.71 0.33 4.26
C PRO A 182 19.16 0.69 3.90
N LEU A 183 19.91 1.32 4.82
CA LEU A 183 21.29 1.72 4.62
C LEU A 183 22.25 1.03 5.61
N LEU A 184 23.45 0.69 5.15
CA LEU A 184 24.58 0.26 5.97
C LEU A 184 25.52 1.45 6.21
N ARG A 185 25.82 1.76 7.48
CA ARG A 185 26.76 2.84 7.83
C ARG A 185 28.17 2.30 8.07
N ARG A 186 29.13 2.82 7.32
CA ARG A 186 30.57 2.57 7.47
C ARG A 186 31.33 3.89 7.56
N GLY A 187 31.78 4.23 8.77
CA GLY A 187 32.35 5.55 9.05
C GLY A 187 31.34 6.65 8.75
N SER A 188 31.69 7.59 7.87
CA SER A 188 30.84 8.71 7.47
C SER A 188 30.01 8.44 6.20
N ARG A 189 30.09 7.22 5.63
CA ARG A 189 29.39 6.81 4.42
C ARG A 189 28.23 5.87 4.73
N TYR A 190 27.17 6.01 3.95
CA TYR A 190 25.93 5.25 4.07
C TYR A 190 25.63 4.55 2.75
N TYR A 191 25.70 3.22 2.73
CA TYR A 191 25.58 2.37 1.55
C TYR A 191 24.18 1.78 1.47
N GLN A 192 23.55 1.80 0.30
CA GLN A 192 22.30 1.06 0.11
C GLN A 192 22.56 -0.44 0.02
N TYR A 193 21.73 -1.27 0.66
CA TYR A 193 21.78 -2.73 0.43
C TYR A 193 21.26 -3.07 -0.96
N SER A 194 20.16 -2.40 -1.34
CA SER A 194 19.56 -2.45 -2.67
C SER A 194 18.75 -1.18 -2.90
N ARG A 195 18.64 -0.79 -4.18
CA ARG A 195 17.75 0.28 -4.64
C ARG A 195 16.29 -0.03 -4.30
N THR A 196 15.81 -1.22 -4.64
CA THR A 196 14.40 -1.58 -4.44
C THR A 196 14.06 -1.58 -2.95
N LEU A 197 14.95 -2.09 -2.10
CA LEU A 197 14.79 -2.02 -0.65
C LEU A 197 14.71 -0.58 -0.13
N LEU A 198 15.61 0.29 -0.59
CA LEU A 198 15.58 1.70 -0.20
C LEU A 198 14.29 2.37 -0.65
N ALA A 199 13.88 2.19 -1.91
CA ALA A 199 12.62 2.73 -2.42
C ALA A 199 11.43 2.28 -1.57
N ARG A 200 11.28 0.97 -1.35
CA ARG A 200 10.20 0.38 -0.55
C ARG A 200 10.21 0.81 0.92
N ALA A 201 11.40 1.06 1.49
CA ALA A 201 11.51 1.60 2.83
C ALA A 201 10.91 3.01 2.91
N LEU A 202 11.26 3.89 1.97
CA LEU A 202 10.83 5.29 1.96
C LEU A 202 9.32 5.47 1.71
N GLU A 203 8.65 4.55 1.02
CA GLU A 203 7.22 4.61 0.69
C GLU A 203 6.29 4.74 1.90
N HIS A 204 6.62 4.04 3.00
CA HIS A 204 5.74 3.94 4.15
C HIS A 204 6.44 4.25 5.47
N PHE A 205 7.72 4.67 5.45
CA PHE A 205 8.52 4.84 6.66
C PHE A 205 7.85 5.73 7.72
N ALA A 206 7.33 6.90 7.30
CA ALA A 206 6.69 7.85 8.19
C ALA A 206 5.45 7.23 8.87
N TYR A 207 4.61 6.57 8.07
CA TYR A 207 3.43 5.87 8.55
C TYR A 207 3.79 4.70 9.48
N ASP A 208 4.82 3.90 9.13
CA ASP A 208 5.25 2.73 9.89
C ASP A 208 5.76 3.12 11.28
N ILE A 209 6.56 4.19 11.37
CA ILE A 209 7.01 4.72 12.67
C ILE A 209 5.85 5.18 13.54
N LEU A 210 4.91 5.94 12.96
CA LEU A 210 3.76 6.47 13.70
C LEU A 210 2.83 5.37 14.22
N ARG A 211 2.72 4.27 13.47
CA ARG A 211 1.81 3.17 13.77
C ARG A 211 2.36 2.16 14.79
N GLU A 212 3.67 2.06 14.94
CA GLU A 212 4.32 1.15 15.91
C GLU A 212 4.03 1.50 17.38
N ASP A 213 3.60 2.72 17.65
CA ASP A 213 3.45 3.29 18.98
C ASP A 213 1.98 3.38 19.45
N ASP A 214 1.03 2.93 18.61
CA ASP A 214 -0.44 2.79 18.76
C ASP A 214 -1.10 3.35 20.05
N PRO A 215 -1.52 4.62 20.04
CA PRO A 215 -2.79 5.03 20.61
C PRO A 215 -3.76 5.29 19.45
N CYS A 216 -4.86 4.53 19.35
CA CYS A 216 -5.90 4.67 18.31
C CYS A 216 -6.31 6.14 17.99
N GLU A 217 -6.17 7.06 18.96
CA GLU A 217 -6.44 8.50 18.80
C GLU A 217 -5.43 9.23 17.90
N LEU A 218 -4.16 8.81 17.87
CA LEU A 218 -3.11 9.44 17.06
C LEU A 218 -3.35 9.24 15.55
N MET A 219 -3.97 8.11 15.18
CA MET A 219 -4.23 7.77 13.78
C MET A 219 -5.59 8.29 13.28
N ALA A 220 -6.44 8.87 14.14
CA ALA A 220 -7.71 9.43 13.71
C ALA A 220 -7.54 10.59 12.71
N PRO A 221 -6.64 11.59 12.95
CA PRO A 221 -6.37 12.62 11.95
C PRO A 221 -5.82 12.07 10.63
N PHE A 222 -4.99 11.02 10.69
CA PHE A 222 -4.48 10.38 9.48
C PHE A 222 -5.60 9.69 8.69
N ARG A 223 -6.55 9.04 9.37
CA ARG A 223 -7.73 8.45 8.72
C ARG A 223 -8.53 9.51 7.96
N THR A 224 -8.81 10.65 8.60
CA THR A 224 -9.51 11.77 7.95
C THR A 224 -8.72 12.33 6.76
N ALA A 225 -7.40 12.50 6.90
CA ALA A 225 -6.55 12.91 5.79
C ALA A 225 -6.56 11.87 4.64
N PHE A 226 -6.65 10.58 4.95
CA PHE A 226 -6.75 9.53 3.93
C PHE A 226 -8.08 9.54 3.19
N GLU A 227 -9.21 9.74 3.88
CA GLU A 227 -10.54 9.92 3.28
C GLU A 227 -10.59 11.16 2.36
N GLN A 228 -9.97 12.27 2.79
CA GLN A 228 -9.81 13.48 1.98
C GLN A 228 -8.92 13.25 0.75
N TYR A 229 -7.84 12.49 0.90
CA TYR A 229 -6.95 12.14 -0.22
C TYR A 229 -7.70 11.33 -1.29
N VAL A 230 -8.50 10.35 -0.87
CA VAL A 230 -9.36 9.61 -1.80
C VAL A 230 -10.35 10.55 -2.47
N GLY A 231 -10.91 11.52 -1.75
CA GLY A 231 -11.76 12.59 -2.29
C GLY A 231 -11.11 13.39 -3.40
N ILE A 232 -9.86 13.82 -3.23
CA ILE A 232 -9.09 14.50 -4.29
C ILE A 232 -9.00 13.62 -5.55
N GLY A 233 -8.85 12.31 -5.37
CA GLY A 233 -8.88 11.34 -6.47
C GLY A 233 -10.25 11.25 -7.14
N VAL A 234 -11.33 11.21 -6.35
CA VAL A 234 -12.73 11.20 -6.84
C VAL A 234 -13.04 12.46 -7.64
N ASP A 235 -12.71 13.64 -7.12
CA ASP A 235 -12.81 14.91 -7.85
C ASP A 235 -12.02 14.85 -9.17
N GLY A 236 -10.85 14.21 -9.12
CA GLY A 236 -9.97 14.02 -10.26
C GLY A 236 -10.53 13.11 -11.35
N ILE A 237 -11.49 12.23 -11.06
CA ILE A 237 -12.15 11.35 -12.05
C ILE A 237 -13.06 12.18 -12.97
N GLY A 238 -13.70 13.22 -12.43
CA GLY A 238 -14.56 14.15 -13.18
C GLY A 238 -15.99 13.65 -13.39
N ASP A 239 -16.36 12.50 -12.84
CA ASP A 239 -17.72 11.97 -12.86
C ASP A 239 -18.59 12.65 -11.77
N PRO A 240 -19.92 12.79 -11.98
CA PRO A 240 -20.83 13.28 -10.96
C PRO A 240 -20.77 12.44 -9.68
N HIS A 241 -20.64 13.10 -8.52
CA HIS A 241 -20.51 12.41 -7.25
C HIS A 241 -21.07 13.22 -6.08
N ILE A 242 -21.22 12.55 -4.94
CA ILE A 242 -21.68 13.11 -3.67
C ILE A 242 -20.84 12.52 -2.53
N CYS A 243 -20.54 13.32 -1.51
CA CYS A 243 -19.68 12.94 -0.38
C CYS A 243 -20.49 12.44 0.83
N GLU A 244 -19.80 11.84 1.81
CA GLU A 244 -20.41 11.24 3.00
C GLU A 244 -21.32 12.17 3.80
N PRO A 245 -20.93 13.42 4.16
CA PRO A 245 -21.83 14.34 4.85
C PRO A 245 -23.17 14.53 4.14
N ASP A 246 -23.15 14.70 2.82
CA ASP A 246 -24.35 14.93 2.02
C ASP A 246 -25.15 13.64 1.83
N LEU A 247 -24.49 12.50 1.57
CA LEU A 247 -25.13 11.18 1.52
C LEU A 247 -25.86 10.86 2.83
N ARG A 248 -25.22 11.14 3.97
CA ARG A 248 -25.79 10.90 5.30
C ARG A 248 -27.07 11.68 5.52
N ALA A 249 -27.20 12.89 4.95
CA ALA A 249 -28.43 13.69 5.06
C ALA A 249 -29.64 13.05 4.33
N HIS A 250 -29.39 12.13 3.39
CA HIS A 250 -30.44 11.46 2.60
C HIS A 250 -30.74 10.02 3.02
N LEU A 251 -30.05 9.51 4.05
CA LEU A 251 -30.21 8.18 4.61
C LEU A 251 -30.80 8.23 6.03
N PRO A 252 -31.43 7.14 6.51
CA PRO A 252 -31.96 7.10 7.87
C PRO A 252 -30.90 7.43 8.92
N THR A 253 -31.28 8.17 9.97
CA THR A 253 -30.37 8.53 11.07
C THR A 253 -29.71 7.29 11.67
N GLY A 254 -28.39 7.33 11.85
CA GLY A 254 -27.61 6.20 12.35
C GLY A 254 -27.18 5.18 11.29
N SER A 255 -27.52 5.39 10.01
CA SER A 255 -27.01 4.56 8.91
C SER A 255 -25.49 4.67 8.80
N LYS A 256 -24.86 3.52 8.55
CA LYS A 256 -23.46 3.50 8.12
C LYS A 256 -23.40 3.99 6.66
N VAL A 257 -22.46 4.89 6.37
CA VAL A 257 -22.32 5.54 5.04
C VAL A 257 -20.89 5.35 4.55
N VAL A 258 -20.71 5.29 3.23
CA VAL A 258 -19.40 5.30 2.57
C VAL A 258 -18.93 6.73 2.36
N ASP A 259 -17.65 6.90 2.03
CA ASP A 259 -17.06 8.24 1.85
C ASP A 259 -17.61 8.96 0.62
N TYR A 260 -17.82 8.24 -0.49
CA TYR A 260 -18.31 8.81 -1.75
C TYR A 260 -19.26 7.87 -2.51
N LEU A 261 -20.19 8.47 -3.25
CA LEU A 261 -20.97 7.83 -4.31
C LEU A 261 -20.71 8.56 -5.62
N VAL A 262 -20.23 7.83 -6.63
CA VAL A 262 -19.94 8.32 -7.98
C VAL A 262 -20.89 7.66 -8.97
N VAL A 263 -21.44 8.43 -9.90
CA VAL A 263 -22.24 7.92 -11.01
C VAL A 263 -21.39 7.98 -12.27
N SER A 264 -21.00 6.81 -12.79
CA SER A 264 -20.12 6.70 -13.95
C SER A 264 -20.81 5.92 -15.05
N GLY A 265 -21.18 6.59 -16.14
CA GLY A 265 -21.92 5.97 -17.24
C GLY A 265 -23.23 5.34 -16.77
N ASP A 266 -23.32 4.01 -16.86
CA ASP A 266 -24.50 3.24 -16.49
C ASP A 266 -24.41 2.56 -15.11
N VAL A 267 -23.38 2.85 -14.30
CA VAL A 267 -23.19 2.22 -12.98
C VAL A 267 -23.15 3.24 -11.84
N ASN A 268 -23.52 2.78 -10.65
CA ASN A 268 -23.32 3.51 -9.39
C ASN A 268 -22.11 2.93 -8.67
N VAL A 269 -21.12 3.74 -8.32
CA VAL A 269 -19.87 3.31 -7.67
C VAL A 269 -19.77 3.93 -6.29
N LEU A 270 -19.80 3.09 -5.27
CA LEU A 270 -19.55 3.49 -3.89
C LEU A 270 -18.07 3.35 -3.59
N ILE A 271 -17.47 4.33 -2.91
CA ILE A 271 -16.04 4.36 -2.60
C ILE A 271 -15.88 4.58 -1.09
N ASP A 272 -15.13 3.69 -0.46
CA ASP A 272 -14.92 3.68 0.99
C ASP A 272 -13.42 3.52 1.31
N ALA A 273 -12.83 4.51 1.96
CA ALA A 273 -11.44 4.57 2.33
C ALA A 273 -11.24 3.95 3.72
N LYS A 274 -10.28 3.04 3.79
CA LYS A 274 -9.92 2.33 5.01
C LYS A 274 -8.42 2.45 5.25
N CYS A 275 -8.05 3.16 6.31
CA CYS A 275 -6.67 3.24 6.80
C CYS A 275 -6.26 1.92 7.48
N VAL A 276 -6.16 0.86 6.68
CA VAL A 276 -5.79 -0.48 7.12
C VAL A 276 -4.58 -1.01 6.39
N GLU A 277 -3.84 -1.83 7.12
CA GLU A 277 -2.81 -2.71 6.60
C GLU A 277 -3.00 -4.10 7.20
N MET A 278 -2.53 -5.13 6.50
CA MET A 278 -2.42 -6.46 7.07
C MET A 278 -1.26 -6.46 8.08
N HIS A 279 -1.57 -6.72 9.35
CA HIS A 279 -0.55 -6.88 10.37
C HIS A 279 0.24 -8.18 10.10
N ARG A 280 1.48 -8.22 10.63
CA ARG A 280 2.54 -9.11 10.17
C ARG A 280 2.16 -10.59 10.29
N LEU A 281 1.41 -10.95 11.33
CA LEU A 281 0.93 -12.32 11.54
C LEU A 281 -0.23 -12.71 10.60
N GLY A 282 -1.10 -11.76 10.22
CA GLY A 282 -2.19 -11.98 9.28
C GLY A 282 -1.72 -12.20 7.83
N ARG A 283 -0.50 -11.76 7.49
CA ARG A 283 0.15 -12.06 6.19
C ARG A 283 0.63 -13.50 6.06
N ILE A 284 0.85 -14.17 7.20
CA ILE A 284 1.54 -15.46 7.28
C ILE A 284 0.65 -16.52 7.94
N SER A 285 -0.56 -16.17 8.39
CA SER A 285 -1.43 -17.16 9.00
C SER A 285 -2.16 -17.97 7.93
N THR A 286 -1.98 -19.30 7.97
CA THR A 286 -2.75 -20.28 7.18
C THR A 286 -4.07 -20.65 7.85
N LEU A 287 -4.21 -20.34 9.14
CA LEU A 287 -5.45 -20.48 9.88
C LEU A 287 -6.33 -19.26 9.60
N ALA A 288 -7.42 -19.48 8.87
CA ALA A 288 -8.48 -18.50 8.65
C ALA A 288 -8.88 -17.81 9.97
N ASP A 289 -8.75 -18.48 11.12
CA ASP A 289 -9.13 -17.97 12.44
C ASP A 289 -8.19 -16.89 13.01
N LYS A 290 -6.94 -16.78 12.53
CA LYS A 290 -5.94 -15.80 13.00
C LYS A 290 -5.61 -14.70 11.99
N ILE A 291 -6.31 -14.65 10.86
CA ILE A 291 -6.32 -13.46 10.00
C ILE A 291 -7.04 -12.35 10.77
N GLU A 292 -6.23 -11.53 11.44
CA GLU A 292 -6.51 -10.41 12.34
C GLU A 292 -7.92 -9.82 12.30
N GLY A 293 -8.62 -9.91 13.42
CA GLY A 293 -9.95 -9.34 13.61
C GLY A 293 -10.08 -7.86 13.22
N LYS A 294 -9.01 -7.05 13.35
CA LYS A 294 -9.01 -5.62 12.95
C LYS A 294 -9.01 -5.41 11.42
N LEU A 295 -8.30 -6.25 10.66
CA LEU A 295 -8.31 -6.17 9.20
C LEU A 295 -9.65 -6.66 8.67
N LYS A 296 -10.08 -7.83 9.14
CA LYS A 296 -11.38 -8.40 8.79
C LYS A 296 -12.49 -7.42 9.14
N SER A 297 -12.49 -6.83 10.34
CA SER A 297 -13.55 -5.90 10.75
C SER A 297 -13.61 -4.66 9.87
N SER A 298 -12.47 -4.10 9.46
CA SER A 298 -12.46 -2.88 8.64
C SER A 298 -12.89 -3.14 7.20
N VAL A 299 -12.42 -4.24 6.60
CA VAL A 299 -12.81 -4.66 5.24
C VAL A 299 -14.28 -5.07 5.19
N ILE A 300 -14.73 -5.86 6.17
CA ILE A 300 -16.14 -6.25 6.32
C ILE A 300 -17.01 -5.01 6.54
N SER A 301 -16.55 -4.06 7.37
CA SER A 301 -17.27 -2.80 7.59
C SER A 301 -17.48 -2.02 6.30
N GLY A 302 -16.48 -1.98 5.40
CA GLY A 302 -16.64 -1.32 4.10
C GLY A 302 -17.72 -1.96 3.23
N ILE A 303 -17.80 -3.30 3.22
CA ILE A 303 -18.88 -4.03 2.51
C ILE A 303 -20.24 -3.75 3.14
N GLU A 304 -20.32 -3.76 4.47
CA GLU A 304 -21.55 -3.43 5.19
C GLU A 304 -22.01 -2.00 4.88
N GLN A 305 -21.09 -1.03 4.89
CA GLN A 305 -21.35 0.36 4.53
C GLN A 305 -21.88 0.49 3.11
N GLY A 306 -21.18 -0.11 2.13
CA GLY A 306 -21.58 -0.04 0.73
C GLY A 306 -22.97 -0.63 0.50
N ASN A 307 -23.23 -1.83 1.04
CA ASN A 307 -24.53 -2.49 0.87
C ASN A 307 -25.66 -1.77 1.60
N ALA A 308 -25.41 -1.16 2.76
CA ALA A 308 -26.40 -0.36 3.46
C ALA A 308 -26.81 0.86 2.62
N VAL A 309 -25.85 1.56 2.00
CA VAL A 309 -26.11 2.69 1.12
C VAL A 309 -26.84 2.25 -0.15
N ALA A 310 -26.34 1.22 -0.84
CA ALA A 310 -26.97 0.69 -2.06
C ALA A 310 -28.41 0.22 -1.79
N GLY A 311 -28.65 -0.50 -0.69
CA GLY A 311 -29.99 -0.93 -0.28
C GLY A 311 -30.91 0.25 0.06
N GLY A 312 -30.42 1.25 0.78
CA GLY A 312 -31.19 2.44 1.16
C GLY A 312 -31.55 3.37 -0.01
N LEU A 313 -30.75 3.34 -1.08
CA LEU A 313 -30.96 4.14 -2.29
C LEU A 313 -31.55 3.33 -3.47
N SER A 314 -31.65 2.01 -3.36
CA SER A 314 -32.20 1.15 -4.40
C SER A 314 -33.63 1.57 -4.79
N GLY A 315 -33.86 1.72 -6.09
CA GLY A 315 -35.15 2.15 -6.65
C GLY A 315 -35.39 3.66 -6.62
N ARG A 316 -34.49 4.46 -6.04
CA ARG A 316 -34.56 5.93 -6.14
C ARG A 316 -33.98 6.39 -7.49
N PRO A 317 -34.56 7.42 -8.14
CA PRO A 317 -34.00 7.99 -9.36
C PRO A 317 -32.81 8.94 -9.08
N GLN A 318 -32.74 9.53 -7.88
CA GLN A 318 -31.72 10.52 -7.52
C GLN A 318 -31.48 10.55 -5.99
N VAL A 319 -30.36 11.16 -5.60
CA VAL A 319 -30.02 11.51 -4.22
C VAL A 319 -29.48 12.94 -4.19
N GLY A 320 -30.16 13.85 -3.48
CA GLY A 320 -29.94 15.29 -3.67
C GLY A 320 -30.13 15.65 -5.15
N ASP A 321 -29.13 16.30 -5.73
CA ASP A 321 -29.08 16.67 -7.15
C ASP A 321 -28.43 15.59 -8.05
N LEU A 322 -27.86 14.54 -7.47
CA LEU A 322 -27.18 13.47 -8.20
C LEU A 322 -28.18 12.46 -8.75
N GLN A 323 -28.28 12.37 -10.08
CA GLN A 323 -29.08 11.36 -10.77
C GLN A 323 -28.40 9.99 -10.69
N LEU A 324 -29.10 9.00 -10.16
CA LEU A 324 -28.57 7.64 -10.02
C LEU A 324 -28.66 6.88 -11.33
N ALA A 325 -27.65 6.06 -11.61
CA ALA A 325 -27.71 5.16 -12.74
C ALA A 325 -28.71 4.02 -12.50
N LYS A 326 -29.33 3.54 -13.58
CA LYS A 326 -30.23 2.36 -13.52
C LYS A 326 -29.51 1.02 -13.51
N GLY A 327 -28.22 1.01 -13.87
CA GLY A 327 -27.43 -0.22 -13.90
C GLY A 327 -26.90 -0.61 -12.53
N PRO A 328 -25.93 -1.55 -12.49
CA PRO A 328 -25.51 -2.19 -11.25
C PRO A 328 -24.77 -1.24 -10.31
N TRP A 329 -24.79 -1.62 -9.03
CA TRP A 329 -23.95 -1.02 -8.01
C TRP A 329 -22.60 -1.74 -7.95
N HIS A 330 -21.55 -0.95 -7.74
CA HIS A 330 -20.20 -1.40 -7.44
C HIS A 330 -19.71 -0.77 -6.14
N LEU A 331 -18.78 -1.44 -5.47
CA LEU A 331 -18.10 -0.95 -4.29
C LEU A 331 -16.58 -1.03 -4.52
N ILE A 332 -15.88 0.07 -4.27
CA ILE A 332 -14.42 0.13 -4.21
C ILE A 332 -14.05 0.42 -2.75
N VAL A 333 -13.37 -0.52 -2.11
CA VAL A 333 -12.75 -0.31 -0.80
C VAL A 333 -11.28 0.02 -1.02
N VAL A 334 -10.89 1.27 -0.73
CA VAL A 334 -9.53 1.78 -0.90
C VAL A 334 -8.74 1.61 0.39
N THR A 335 -7.61 0.91 0.36
CA THR A 335 -6.78 0.65 1.54
C THR A 335 -5.43 1.34 1.46
N TYR A 336 -4.89 1.78 2.60
CA TYR A 336 -3.60 2.50 2.58
C TYR A 336 -2.43 1.63 2.10
N LYS A 337 -2.43 0.32 2.41
CA LYS A 337 -1.47 -0.65 1.85
C LYS A 337 -2.21 -1.75 1.10
N ASN A 338 -1.51 -2.42 0.19
CA ASN A 338 -2.07 -3.53 -0.56
C ASN A 338 -2.37 -4.73 0.36
N LEU A 339 -3.60 -5.22 0.30
CA LEU A 339 -4.05 -6.41 1.03
C LEU A 339 -4.01 -7.69 0.17
N TYR A 340 -3.81 -7.54 -1.15
CA TYR A 340 -3.88 -8.61 -2.16
C TYR A 340 -5.18 -9.41 -2.04
N ILE A 341 -6.31 -8.70 -1.93
CA ILE A 341 -7.66 -9.30 -1.93
C ILE A 341 -8.25 -9.27 -3.34
N GLY A 342 -8.07 -8.17 -4.08
CA GLY A 342 -8.57 -8.00 -5.45
C GLY A 342 -10.08 -7.80 -5.52
N GLN A 343 -10.87 -8.85 -5.25
CA GLN A 343 -12.32 -8.85 -5.43
C GLN A 343 -13.07 -9.63 -4.33
N GLY A 344 -14.37 -9.32 -4.14
CA GLY A 344 -15.25 -9.92 -3.15
C GLY A 344 -15.31 -11.46 -3.12
N PRO A 345 -15.30 -12.20 -4.25
CA PRO A 345 -15.31 -13.65 -4.22
C PRO A 345 -14.10 -14.24 -3.50
N TYR A 346 -12.93 -13.62 -3.63
CA TYR A 346 -11.73 -14.04 -2.91
C TYR A 346 -11.84 -13.73 -1.41
N LEU A 347 -12.47 -12.62 -1.03
CA LEU A 347 -12.75 -12.33 0.39
C LEU A 347 -13.59 -13.44 1.05
N ARG A 348 -14.56 -14.04 0.35
CA ARG A 348 -15.34 -15.18 0.88
C ARG A 348 -14.46 -16.34 1.31
N HIS A 349 -13.34 -16.57 0.60
CA HIS A 349 -12.37 -17.60 0.96
C HIS A 349 -11.57 -17.21 2.21
N ILE A 350 -11.29 -15.91 2.40
CA ILE A 350 -10.53 -15.40 3.57
C ILE A 350 -11.37 -15.44 4.86
N ILE A 351 -12.66 -15.11 4.78
CA ILE A 351 -13.52 -14.99 5.96
C ILE A 351 -14.16 -16.33 6.38
N GLY A 352 -14.10 -17.35 5.52
CA GLY A 352 -14.64 -18.68 5.77
C GLY A 352 -16.18 -18.73 5.75
N SER A 353 -16.74 -19.94 5.87
CA SER A 353 -18.19 -20.19 5.83
C SER A 353 -18.96 -19.36 6.86
N ASP A 354 -18.44 -19.26 8.09
CA ASP A 354 -19.11 -18.54 9.17
C ASP A 354 -19.12 -17.04 8.93
N GLY A 355 -18.03 -16.49 8.39
CA GLY A 355 -17.95 -15.09 7.98
C GLY A 355 -18.94 -14.77 6.86
N VAL A 356 -19.04 -15.66 5.86
CA VAL A 356 -20.02 -15.53 4.76
C VAL A 356 -21.45 -15.61 5.28
N ALA A 357 -21.77 -16.58 6.13
CA ALA A 357 -23.11 -16.73 6.71
C ALA A 357 -23.49 -15.49 7.56
N ASN A 358 -22.54 -14.93 8.30
CA ASN A 358 -22.74 -13.71 9.06
C ASN A 358 -22.98 -12.49 8.17
N LEU A 359 -22.27 -12.37 7.04
CA LEU A 359 -22.51 -11.32 6.04
C LEU A 359 -23.88 -11.49 5.39
N ALA A 360 -24.24 -12.69 4.94
CA ALA A 360 -25.54 -12.96 4.34
C ALA A 360 -26.70 -12.59 5.28
N ARG A 361 -26.57 -12.88 6.59
CA ARG A 361 -27.58 -12.50 7.59
C ARG A 361 -27.73 -10.98 7.75
N LYS A 362 -26.65 -10.21 7.56
CA LYS A 362 -26.65 -8.75 7.70
C LYS A 362 -27.09 -8.03 6.42
N LEU A 363 -26.70 -8.55 5.26
CA LEU A 363 -26.84 -7.87 3.98
C LEU A 363 -28.03 -8.38 3.14
N GLY A 364 -28.57 -9.55 3.49
CA GLY A 364 -29.46 -10.31 2.62
C GLY A 364 -28.70 -11.19 1.64
N ASP A 365 -29.43 -12.12 1.01
CA ASP A 365 -28.91 -13.02 -0.02
C ASP A 365 -29.93 -13.12 -1.18
N PRO A 366 -29.64 -12.56 -2.37
CA PRO A 366 -28.40 -11.86 -2.72
C PRO A 366 -28.30 -10.47 -2.06
N PRO A 367 -27.08 -9.97 -1.77
CA PRO A 367 -26.87 -8.62 -1.28
C PRO A 367 -27.14 -7.57 -2.37
N PRO A 368 -27.48 -6.31 -2.01
CA PRO A 368 -27.68 -5.22 -2.97
C PRO A 368 -26.50 -5.00 -3.94
N ILE A 369 -25.28 -5.19 -3.45
CA ILE A 369 -24.05 -5.18 -4.26
C ILE A 369 -23.53 -6.61 -4.32
N PRO A 370 -23.58 -7.28 -5.49
CA PRO A 370 -22.99 -8.60 -5.66
C PRO A 370 -21.50 -8.59 -5.31
N TYR A 371 -20.98 -9.70 -4.75
CA TYR A 371 -19.57 -9.79 -4.35
C TYR A 371 -18.62 -9.56 -5.53
N GLU A 372 -19.03 -9.95 -6.73
CA GLU A 372 -18.33 -9.76 -8.00
C GLU A 372 -18.17 -8.28 -8.37
N ASN A 373 -18.98 -7.40 -7.77
CA ASN A 373 -18.90 -5.95 -7.95
C ASN A 373 -18.22 -5.23 -6.77
N VAL A 374 -17.63 -5.99 -5.83
CA VAL A 374 -16.83 -5.46 -4.73
C VAL A 374 -15.35 -5.60 -5.05
N HIS A 375 -14.64 -4.48 -5.08
CA HIS A 375 -13.22 -4.39 -5.46
C HIS A 375 -12.39 -3.82 -4.30
N PHE A 376 -11.21 -4.40 -4.08
CA PHE A 376 -10.27 -3.97 -3.05
C PHE A 376 -9.01 -3.45 -3.71
N LEU A 377 -8.76 -2.14 -3.56
CA LEU A 377 -7.62 -1.47 -4.17
C LEU A 377 -6.74 -0.90 -3.06
N SER A 378 -5.43 -1.07 -3.18
CA SER A 378 -4.50 -0.19 -2.48
C SER A 378 -4.64 1.25 -2.99
N VAL A 379 -4.19 2.22 -2.19
CA VAL A 379 -4.14 3.62 -2.63
C VAL A 379 -3.26 3.80 -3.88
N ASP A 380 -2.24 2.96 -4.07
CA ASP A 380 -1.47 2.92 -5.32
C ASP A 380 -2.35 2.52 -6.50
N GLU A 381 -3.09 1.41 -6.40
CA GLU A 381 -4.01 0.97 -7.46
C GLU A 381 -5.14 1.98 -7.68
N PHE A 382 -5.61 2.66 -6.62
CA PHE A 382 -6.60 3.73 -6.73
C PHE A 382 -6.04 4.94 -7.50
N ASP A 383 -4.83 5.39 -7.18
CA ASP A 383 -4.17 6.46 -7.95
C ASP A 383 -3.97 6.06 -9.42
N SER A 384 -3.66 4.78 -9.71
CA SER A 384 -3.58 4.27 -11.09
C SER A 384 -4.96 4.28 -11.77
N LEU A 385 -6.03 3.89 -11.06
CA LEU A 385 -7.41 3.94 -11.56
C LEU A 385 -7.83 5.38 -11.87
N VAL A 386 -7.53 6.34 -10.99
CA VAL A 386 -7.80 7.77 -11.22
C VAL A 386 -7.03 8.26 -12.45
N CYS A 387 -5.77 7.85 -12.63
CA CYS A 387 -4.97 8.20 -13.79
C CYS A 387 -5.61 7.70 -15.10
N THR A 388 -6.08 6.46 -15.12
CA THR A 388 -6.78 5.85 -16.26
C THR A 388 -8.10 6.58 -16.55
N ALA A 389 -8.86 6.94 -15.50
CA ALA A 389 -10.10 7.69 -15.65
C ALA A 389 -9.87 9.09 -16.22
N GLN A 390 -8.81 9.78 -15.79
CA GLN A 390 -8.41 11.10 -16.30
C GLN A 390 -8.02 11.11 -17.79
N GLN A 391 -7.87 9.94 -18.40
CA GLN A 391 -7.60 9.74 -19.83
C GLN A 391 -8.86 9.38 -20.62
N GLY A 392 -10.04 9.47 -20.00
CA GLY A 392 -11.34 9.31 -20.66
C GLY A 392 -11.94 7.91 -20.53
N VAL A 393 -11.32 7.00 -19.77
CA VAL A 393 -11.88 5.67 -19.53
C VAL A 393 -12.81 5.71 -18.32
N SER A 394 -14.12 5.57 -18.53
CA SER A 394 -15.10 5.56 -17.43
C SER A 394 -14.83 4.47 -16.38
N LEU A 395 -15.20 4.72 -15.12
CA LEU A 395 -15.15 3.68 -14.08
C LEU A 395 -16.01 2.48 -14.45
N ALA A 396 -17.16 2.71 -15.10
CA ALA A 396 -18.02 1.63 -15.61
C ALA A 396 -17.24 0.63 -16.48
N ALA A 397 -16.45 1.13 -17.42
CA ALA A 397 -15.65 0.28 -18.32
C ALA A 397 -14.55 -0.47 -17.55
N ILE A 398 -13.83 0.21 -16.66
CA ILE A 398 -12.75 -0.39 -15.86
C ILE A 398 -13.29 -1.51 -14.96
N LEU A 399 -14.38 -1.25 -14.23
CA LEU A 399 -14.97 -2.20 -13.28
C LEU A 399 -15.61 -3.40 -13.97
N LYS A 400 -16.26 -3.21 -15.12
CA LYS A 400 -16.76 -4.31 -15.96
C LYS A 400 -15.61 -5.18 -16.47
N ALA A 401 -14.53 -4.57 -16.94
CA ALA A 401 -13.33 -5.31 -17.37
C ALA A 401 -12.68 -6.08 -16.20
N ALA A 402 -12.65 -5.48 -15.00
CA ALA A 402 -12.15 -6.15 -13.81
C ALA A 402 -13.00 -7.39 -13.47
N ALA A 403 -14.33 -7.24 -13.44
CA ALA A 403 -15.23 -8.34 -13.14
C ALA A 403 -15.04 -9.54 -14.11
N GLN A 404 -14.86 -9.26 -15.41
CA GLN A 404 -14.58 -10.28 -16.42
C GLN A 404 -13.21 -10.94 -16.22
N ALA A 405 -12.17 -10.15 -15.98
CA ALA A 405 -10.81 -10.64 -15.80
C ALA A 405 -10.67 -11.57 -14.58
N TYR A 406 -11.33 -11.25 -13.47
CA TYR A 406 -11.33 -12.11 -12.28
C TYR A 406 -12.07 -13.44 -12.51
N GLN A 407 -13.17 -13.43 -13.26
CA GLN A 407 -13.88 -14.67 -13.61
C GLN A 407 -13.03 -15.61 -14.48
N GLN A 408 -12.20 -15.04 -15.35
CA GLN A 408 -11.27 -15.79 -16.20
C GLN A 408 -9.99 -16.22 -15.47
N SER A 409 -9.83 -15.83 -14.19
CA SER A 409 -8.62 -16.06 -13.38
C SER A 409 -7.34 -15.46 -13.99
N ASP A 410 -7.47 -14.44 -14.82
CA ASP A 410 -6.36 -13.78 -15.52
C ASP A 410 -5.60 -12.80 -14.63
N VAL A 411 -6.16 -12.43 -13.48
CA VAL A 411 -5.67 -11.33 -12.65
C VAL A 411 -5.74 -11.67 -11.16
N TRP A 412 -4.71 -11.22 -10.44
CA TRP A 412 -4.52 -11.38 -8.99
C TRP A 412 -4.55 -10.04 -8.25
N VAL A 413 -4.14 -8.97 -8.94
CA VAL A 413 -4.14 -7.59 -8.44
C VAL A 413 -4.86 -6.70 -9.41
N PHE A 414 -5.47 -5.63 -8.90
CA PHE A 414 -6.29 -4.74 -9.73
C PHE A 414 -5.42 -3.99 -10.75
N GLU A 415 -4.14 -3.75 -10.41
CA GLU A 415 -3.15 -3.16 -11.34
C GLU A 415 -3.04 -3.94 -12.66
N GLN A 416 -3.22 -5.27 -12.66
CA GLN A 416 -3.16 -6.06 -13.91
C GLN A 416 -4.33 -5.77 -14.84
N VAL A 417 -5.49 -5.38 -14.30
CA VAL A 417 -6.61 -4.89 -15.10
C VAL A 417 -6.27 -3.52 -15.67
N LEU A 418 -5.68 -2.64 -14.85
CA LEU A 418 -5.28 -1.29 -15.26
C LEU A 418 -4.20 -1.30 -16.34
N ASN A 419 -3.24 -2.22 -16.28
CA ASN A 419 -2.18 -2.38 -17.29
C ASN A 419 -2.69 -2.72 -18.69
N ARG A 420 -3.95 -3.18 -18.82
CA ARG A 420 -4.60 -3.38 -20.13
C ARG A 420 -4.91 -2.06 -20.82
N TYR A 421 -5.07 -0.99 -20.03
CA TYR A 421 -5.24 0.37 -20.51
C TYR A 421 -3.85 0.97 -20.68
N LYS A 422 -3.45 1.20 -21.93
CA LYS A 422 -2.21 1.94 -22.21
C LYS A 422 -2.43 3.38 -21.78
N VAL A 423 -1.89 3.73 -20.62
CA VAL A 423 -1.96 5.09 -20.09
C VAL A 423 -0.72 5.87 -20.49
N ASP A 424 -0.93 7.01 -21.14
CA ASP A 424 0.14 7.90 -21.62
C ASP A 424 0.79 8.69 -20.47
N ARG A 425 0.06 8.85 -19.36
CA ARG A 425 0.54 9.49 -18.14
C ARG A 425 0.79 8.44 -17.05
N PRO A 426 1.96 8.47 -16.38
CA PRO A 426 2.29 7.50 -15.33
C PRO A 426 1.68 7.85 -13.97
N LEU A 427 1.18 9.07 -13.78
CA LEU A 427 0.69 9.58 -12.50
C LEU A 427 -0.65 10.29 -12.66
N ALA A 428 -1.53 10.12 -11.69
CA ALA A 428 -2.72 10.94 -11.57
C ALA A 428 -2.35 12.42 -11.34
N ARG A 429 -3.16 13.34 -11.86
CA ARG A 429 -2.86 14.78 -11.86
C ARG A 429 -2.62 15.35 -10.46
N HIS A 430 -3.32 14.87 -9.43
CA HIS A 430 -3.11 15.35 -8.06
C HIS A 430 -1.75 14.94 -7.51
N VAL A 431 -1.30 13.72 -7.79
CA VAL A 431 0.02 13.20 -7.42
C VAL A 431 1.11 13.96 -8.18
N GLU A 432 0.93 14.15 -9.49
CA GLU A 432 1.86 14.92 -10.34
C GLU A 432 2.01 16.36 -9.84
N LYS A 433 0.90 17.04 -9.52
CA LYS A 433 0.92 18.40 -8.97
C LYS A 433 1.67 18.48 -7.64
N ALA A 434 1.44 17.52 -6.73
CA ALA A 434 2.14 17.45 -5.46
C ALA A 434 3.64 17.26 -5.65
N LEU A 435 4.02 16.35 -6.55
CA LEU A 435 5.41 16.09 -6.92
C LEU A 435 6.09 17.36 -7.47
N LEU A 436 5.44 18.08 -8.38
CA LEU A 436 5.97 19.32 -8.96
C LEU A 436 6.07 20.44 -7.92
N ARG A 437 5.10 20.58 -7.01
CA ARG A 437 5.17 21.55 -5.90
C ARG A 437 6.38 21.27 -5.01
N HIS A 438 6.57 20.01 -4.65
CA HIS A 438 7.71 19.61 -3.83
C HIS A 438 9.05 19.78 -4.54
N GLY A 439 9.15 19.35 -5.80
CA GLY A 439 10.35 19.55 -6.61
C GLY A 439 10.73 21.03 -6.68
N ARG A 440 9.74 21.94 -6.84
CA ARG A 440 9.97 23.39 -6.80
C ARG A 440 10.46 23.86 -5.43
N ARG A 441 9.83 23.40 -4.35
CA ARG A 441 10.23 23.72 -2.97
C ARG A 441 11.67 23.27 -2.71
N ILE A 442 12.02 22.03 -3.03
CA ILE A 442 13.39 21.51 -2.88
C ILE A 442 14.36 22.25 -3.81
N GLY A 443 13.95 22.61 -5.03
CA GLY A 443 14.75 23.43 -5.92
C GLY A 443 15.06 24.81 -5.35
N GLN A 444 14.09 25.46 -4.70
CA GLN A 444 14.29 26.73 -3.99
C GLN A 444 15.22 26.58 -2.78
N LEU A 445 15.12 25.44 -2.08
CA LEU A 445 16.00 25.08 -0.98
C LEU A 445 17.45 24.82 -1.45
N LEU A 446 17.63 24.24 -2.64
CA LEU A 446 18.93 24.00 -3.29
C LEU A 446 19.59 25.25 -3.87
N ALA A 447 18.80 26.25 -4.27
CA ALA A 447 19.27 27.47 -4.93
C ALA A 447 19.69 28.59 -3.95
N ARG A 448 19.45 28.41 -2.66
CA ARG A 448 19.87 29.30 -1.56
C ARG A 448 21.07 28.69 -0.87
#